data_AF-X0TYF7-F1
#
_entry.id   AF-X0TYF7-F1
#
_cell.length_a   1.000
_cell.length_b   1.000
_cell.length_c   1.000
_cell.angle_alpha   90.00
_cell.angle_beta   90.00
_cell.angle_gamma   90.00
#
_symmetry.space_group_name_H-M   'P 1'
#
loop_
_entity.id
_entity.type
_entity.pdbx_description
1 polymer ?
#
loop_
_entity_poly.entity_id
_entity_poly.type
_entity_poly.pdbx_seq_one_letter_code
_entity_poly.pdbx_strand_id
1 'polypeptide(L)'
;PITGATLSLENNMTYLTPEELAIVNLPLSGFAGNRVTSGSFTAYLNTGAMGTGGLLQDMLAKIESSVSNNFHILFKMGGAGTPRVEFDIPHANLSVPTTNVEDLITTEISFSAKPWDSTAAAASFEDTNELTITYYDKA
;
A
#
# COMPACT_ATOMS: atom_id res chain seq x y z
N PRO A 1 12.34 -2.50 11.53
CA PRO A 1 11.37 -3.57 11.89
C PRO A 1 9.98 -2.98 12.01
N ILE A 2 9.00 -3.55 11.30
CA ILE A 2 7.61 -3.10 11.33
C ILE A 2 6.91 -3.81 12.50
N THR A 3 6.19 -3.05 13.31
CA THR A 3 5.53 -3.53 14.54
C THR A 3 4.03 -3.66 14.38
N GLY A 4 3.46 -2.92 13.43
CA GLY A 4 2.07 -3.05 13.00
C GLY A 4 1.93 -2.57 11.56
N ALA A 5 1.00 -3.17 10.81
CA ALA A 5 0.65 -2.71 9.48
C ALA A 5 -0.82 -2.98 9.20
N THR A 6 -1.44 -2.07 8.47
CA THR A 6 -2.75 -2.21 7.86
C THR A 6 -2.59 -2.07 6.36
N LEU A 7 -3.30 -2.93 5.61
CA LEU A 7 -3.40 -2.87 4.16
C LEU A 7 -4.87 -3.01 3.81
N SER A 8 -5.41 -1.99 3.18
CA SER A 8 -6.80 -1.89 2.74
C SER A 8 -6.87 -2.01 1.22
N LEU A 9 -7.75 -2.88 0.76
CA LEU A 9 -8.07 -3.10 -0.65
C LEU A 9 -9.54 -2.75 -0.85
N GLU A 10 -9.80 -1.55 -1.38
CA GLU A 10 -11.15 -1.01 -1.47
C GLU A 10 -11.62 -0.93 -2.93
N ASN A 11 -12.71 -1.63 -3.25
CA ASN A 11 -13.33 -1.59 -4.57
C ASN A 11 -14.37 -0.46 -4.73
N ASN A 12 -14.60 0.33 -3.66
CA ASN A 12 -15.53 1.47 -3.64
C ASN A 12 -16.89 1.18 -4.29
N MET A 13 -17.52 0.07 -3.90
CA MET A 13 -18.80 -0.38 -4.47
C MET A 13 -19.94 0.57 -4.11
N THR A 14 -20.73 0.98 -5.09
CA THR A 14 -21.99 1.71 -4.90
C THR A 14 -23.16 0.80 -5.23
N TYR A 15 -24.07 0.64 -4.28
CA TYR A 15 -25.28 -0.15 -4.45
C TYR A 15 -26.44 0.74 -4.87
N LEU A 16 -27.21 0.25 -5.82
CA LEU A 16 -28.47 0.88 -6.20
C LEU A 16 -29.54 0.39 -5.22
N THR A 17 -30.37 1.29 -4.72
CA THR A 17 -31.56 0.90 -3.96
C THR A 17 -32.48 0.12 -4.89
N PRO A 18 -32.79 -1.15 -4.60
CA PRO A 18 -33.71 -1.90 -5.42
C PRO A 18 -35.11 -1.28 -5.33
N GLU A 19 -35.86 -1.32 -6.43
CA GLU A 19 -37.27 -0.93 -6.56
C GLU A 19 -37.54 0.55 -6.90
N GLU A 20 -37.81 0.80 -8.17
CA GLU A 20 -38.72 1.86 -8.61
C GLU A 20 -40.05 1.17 -8.97
N LEU A 21 -41.14 1.51 -8.26
CA LEU A 21 -42.45 0.91 -8.53
C LEU A 21 -42.84 1.16 -10.01
N ALA A 22 -43.20 0.10 -10.72
CA ALA A 22 -43.62 0.07 -12.13
C ALA A 22 -42.53 0.14 -13.22
N ILE A 23 -41.28 -0.27 -12.92
CA ILE A 23 -40.20 -0.41 -13.93
C ILE A 23 -39.51 -1.78 -13.81
N VAL A 24 -38.97 -2.30 -14.92
CA VAL A 24 -38.13 -3.52 -14.91
C VAL A 24 -36.83 -3.23 -14.17
N ASN A 25 -36.46 -4.10 -13.23
CA ASN A 25 -35.24 -3.97 -12.44
C ASN A 25 -33.98 -3.93 -13.33
N LEU A 26 -33.01 -3.10 -12.93
CA LEU A 26 -31.70 -3.06 -13.58
C LEU A 26 -31.00 -4.42 -13.44
N PRO A 27 -30.24 -4.87 -14.47
CA PRO A 27 -29.57 -6.17 -14.47
C PRO A 27 -28.37 -6.25 -13.50
N LEU A 28 -27.94 -5.12 -12.91
CA LEU A 28 -26.88 -5.06 -11.90
C LEU A 28 -27.36 -4.26 -10.69
N SER A 29 -27.17 -4.83 -9.49
CA SER A 29 -27.58 -4.23 -8.20
C SER A 29 -26.59 -3.17 -7.66
N GLY A 30 -25.46 -2.99 -8.33
CA GLY A 30 -24.41 -2.06 -7.95
C GLY A 30 -23.26 -2.10 -8.94
N PHE A 31 -22.39 -1.10 -8.86
CA PHE A 31 -21.19 -0.99 -9.69
C PHE A 31 -19.97 -0.66 -8.84
N ALA A 32 -18.79 -1.09 -9.30
CA ALA A 32 -17.52 -0.78 -8.65
C ALA A 32 -17.10 0.66 -8.97
N GLY A 33 -16.55 1.34 -7.98
CA GLY A 33 -15.91 2.64 -8.13
C GLY A 33 -14.43 2.49 -8.48
N ASN A 34 -13.66 3.56 -8.25
CA ASN A 34 -12.20 3.48 -8.37
C ASN A 34 -11.64 2.52 -7.31
N ARG A 35 -10.85 1.53 -7.71
CA ARG A 35 -10.17 0.65 -6.76
C ARG A 35 -9.02 1.42 -6.11
N VAL A 36 -8.93 1.36 -4.78
CA VAL A 36 -7.87 2.01 -4.02
C VAL A 36 -7.19 0.99 -3.13
N THR A 37 -5.89 0.84 -3.33
CA THR A 37 -5.01 0.06 -2.46
C THR A 37 -4.19 1.02 -1.61
N SER A 38 -4.37 0.99 -0.30
CA SER A 38 -3.73 1.92 0.64
C SER A 38 -3.48 1.25 1.99
N GLY A 39 -2.72 1.90 2.86
CA GLY A 39 -2.48 1.38 4.19
C GLY A 39 -1.57 2.26 5.02
N SER A 40 -1.33 1.86 6.26
CA SER A 40 -0.27 2.43 7.09
C SER A 40 0.51 1.35 7.81
N PHE A 41 1.79 1.61 8.06
CA PHE A 41 2.61 0.76 8.88
C PHE A 41 3.36 1.57 9.92
N THR A 42 3.49 0.99 11.11
CA THR A 42 4.22 1.57 12.23
C THR A 42 5.53 0.82 12.43
N ALA A 43 6.58 1.58 12.71
CA ALA A 43 7.89 1.01 12.94
C ALA A 43 8.63 1.77 14.04
N TYR A 44 9.37 1.04 14.87
CA TYR A 44 10.33 1.66 15.78
C TYR A 44 11.47 2.26 14.99
N LEU A 45 11.81 3.52 15.25
CA LEU A 45 12.90 4.24 14.61
C LEU A 45 14.23 3.79 15.22
N ASN A 46 14.89 2.84 14.56
CA ASN A 46 16.22 2.37 14.97
C ASN A 46 17.29 2.99 14.08
N THR A 47 18.46 3.25 14.66
CA THR A 47 19.65 3.73 13.94
C THR A 47 20.30 2.60 13.15
N GLY A 48 20.94 2.94 12.02
CA GLY A 48 21.61 2.00 11.12
C GLY A 48 21.03 2.01 9.70
N ALA A 49 21.87 1.74 8.69
CA ALA A 49 21.55 1.89 7.27
C ALA A 49 20.41 0.96 6.78
N MET A 50 20.28 -0.24 7.37
CA MET A 50 19.18 -1.17 7.09
C MET A 50 18.03 -1.03 8.11
N GLY A 51 18.13 -0.05 9.00
CA GLY A 51 17.11 0.30 9.97
C GLY A 51 16.04 1.20 9.37
N THR A 52 14.96 1.37 10.13
CA THR A 52 13.86 2.29 9.82
C THR A 52 14.29 3.76 9.85
N GLY A 53 15.35 4.10 10.62
CA GLY A 53 15.98 5.41 10.56
C GLY A 53 16.69 5.68 9.23
N GLY A 54 17.32 4.67 8.65
CA GLY A 54 17.88 4.74 7.30
C GLY A 54 16.79 4.93 6.24
N LEU A 55 15.68 4.19 6.34
CA LEU A 55 14.51 4.37 5.45
C LEU A 55 13.97 5.81 5.49
N LEU A 56 13.83 6.39 6.69
CA LEU A 56 13.38 7.78 6.84
C LEU A 56 14.37 8.76 6.20
N GLN A 57 15.68 8.55 6.42
CA GLN A 57 16.72 9.38 5.86
C GLN A 57 16.77 9.30 4.32
N ASP A 58 16.62 8.10 3.76
CA ASP A 58 16.54 7.89 2.31
C ASP A 58 15.27 8.53 1.73
N MET A 59 14.14 8.49 2.45
CA MET A 59 12.91 9.16 2.02
C MET A 59 13.09 10.68 1.98
N LEU A 60 13.69 11.26 3.04
CA LEU A 60 13.98 12.70 3.11
C LEU A 60 14.97 13.13 2.03
N ALA A 61 16.05 12.37 1.80
CA ALA A 61 17.02 12.64 0.75
C ALA A 61 16.40 12.54 -0.66
N LYS A 62 15.45 11.61 -0.87
CA LYS A 62 14.75 11.50 -2.15
C LYS A 62 13.78 12.65 -2.40
N ILE A 63 13.14 13.19 -1.36
CA ILE A 63 12.32 14.41 -1.45
C ILE A 63 13.17 15.62 -1.89
N GLU A 64 14.41 15.73 -1.42
CA GLU A 64 15.32 16.83 -1.80
C GLU A 64 15.80 16.74 -3.25
N SER A 65 15.92 15.52 -3.79
CA SER A 65 16.46 15.28 -5.14
C SER A 65 15.39 15.09 -6.22
N SER A 66 14.15 14.78 -5.85
CA SER A 66 13.04 14.56 -6.77
C SER A 66 11.71 14.99 -6.18
N VAL A 67 10.93 15.72 -6.97
CA VAL A 67 9.53 16.06 -6.66
C VAL A 67 8.57 14.88 -6.81
N SER A 68 9.03 13.73 -7.33
CA SER A 68 8.19 12.56 -7.55
C SER A 68 8.26 11.57 -6.39
N ASN A 69 7.17 11.48 -5.63
CA ASN A 69 7.01 10.49 -4.58
C ASN A 69 6.56 9.14 -5.19
N ASN A 70 7.53 8.25 -5.36
CA ASN A 70 7.36 6.91 -5.90
C ASN A 70 8.36 5.95 -5.27
N PHE A 71 7.85 4.97 -4.54
CA PHE A 71 8.63 3.94 -3.85
C PHE A 71 8.04 2.55 -4.12
N HIS A 72 8.94 1.57 -4.16
CA HIS A 72 8.60 0.15 -4.17
C HIS A 72 8.47 -0.32 -2.72
N ILE A 73 7.33 -0.90 -2.36
CA ILE A 73 7.08 -1.46 -1.04
C ILE A 73 6.91 -2.97 -1.18
N LEU A 74 7.72 -3.72 -0.44
CA LEU A 74 7.61 -5.17 -0.33
C LEU A 74 7.41 -5.57 1.12
N PHE A 75 6.18 -5.92 1.50
CA PHE A 75 5.89 -6.44 2.84
C PHE A 75 6.08 -7.95 2.85
N LYS A 76 6.94 -8.45 3.74
CA LYS A 76 7.16 -9.87 3.98
C LYS A 76 6.58 -10.28 5.34
N MET A 77 5.31 -10.67 5.35
CA MET A 77 4.64 -11.10 6.58
C MET A 77 5.10 -12.53 6.93
N GLY A 78 5.75 -12.69 8.09
CA GLY A 78 6.42 -13.95 8.48
C GLY A 78 7.95 -13.90 8.32
N GLY A 79 8.50 -12.76 7.89
CA GLY A 79 9.95 -12.57 7.75
C GLY A 79 10.53 -13.20 6.48
N ALA A 80 11.81 -13.57 6.51
CA ALA A 80 12.52 -14.11 5.35
C ALA A 80 12.35 -15.63 5.17
N GLY A 81 11.79 -16.33 6.17
CA GLY A 81 11.56 -17.78 6.14
C GLY A 81 10.27 -18.18 5.43
N THR A 82 9.92 -19.47 5.50
CA THR A 82 8.60 -19.99 5.15
C THR A 82 7.96 -20.64 6.39
N PRO A 83 6.62 -20.59 6.54
CA PRO A 83 5.64 -19.98 5.65
C PRO A 83 5.60 -18.45 5.74
N ARG A 84 5.36 -17.77 4.62
CA ARG A 84 5.22 -16.31 4.56
C ARG A 84 4.26 -15.85 3.46
N VAL A 85 3.74 -14.63 3.61
CA VAL A 85 2.97 -13.95 2.58
C VAL A 85 3.70 -12.67 2.19
N GLU A 86 3.94 -12.49 0.90
CA GLU A 86 4.55 -11.29 0.35
C GLU A 86 3.50 -10.43 -0.35
N PHE A 87 3.49 -9.14 -0.01
CA PHE A 87 2.70 -8.11 -0.67
C PHE A 87 3.66 -7.18 -1.39
N ASP A 88 3.62 -7.24 -2.72
CA ASP A 88 4.50 -6.47 -3.60
C ASP A 88 3.73 -5.32 -4.24
N ILE A 89 4.12 -4.10 -3.89
CA ILE A 89 3.54 -2.83 -4.36
C ILE A 89 4.66 -2.05 -5.08
N PRO A 90 4.82 -2.21 -6.40
CA PRO A 90 5.95 -1.64 -7.16
C PRO A 90 6.00 -0.12 -7.14
N HIS A 91 4.83 0.52 -7.09
CA HIS A 91 4.71 1.97 -7.11
C HIS A 91 3.71 2.44 -6.04
N ALA A 92 4.22 3.15 -5.04
CA ALA A 92 3.42 3.77 -4.01
C ALA A 92 3.91 5.18 -3.68
N ASN A 93 2.96 6.05 -3.35
CA ASN A 93 3.24 7.32 -2.70
C ASN A 93 3.28 7.09 -1.19
N LEU A 94 4.40 7.43 -0.53
CA LEU A 94 4.55 7.35 0.92
C LEU A 94 4.41 8.74 1.52
N SER A 95 3.46 8.89 2.43
CA SER A 95 3.42 10.03 3.33
C SER A 95 4.00 9.59 4.67
N VAL A 96 4.86 10.41 5.27
CA VAL A 96 5.36 10.20 6.63
C VAL A 96 4.68 11.25 7.50
N PRO A 97 3.56 10.94 8.16
CA PRO A 97 2.92 11.85 9.08
C PRO A 97 3.32 11.43 10.48
N THR A 98 4.20 12.23 11.08
CA THR A 98 4.49 12.26 12.52
C THR A 98 5.42 11.15 13.05
N THR A 99 6.50 11.60 13.67
CA THR A 99 7.33 10.80 14.58
C THR A 99 6.85 11.15 15.98
N ASN A 100 6.35 10.17 16.73
CA ASN A 100 5.98 10.38 18.13
C ASN A 100 7.16 9.96 19.02
N VAL A 101 7.49 10.82 19.98
CA VAL A 101 8.60 10.62 20.91
C VAL A 101 8.02 10.28 22.28
N GLU A 102 7.83 8.99 22.49
CA GLU A 102 7.50 8.41 23.80
C GLU A 102 8.74 7.67 24.34
N ASP A 103 8.60 6.54 25.05
CA ASP A 103 9.75 5.76 25.54
C ASP A 103 10.50 5.01 24.41
N LEU A 104 9.83 4.79 23.28
CA LEU A 104 10.41 4.33 22.01
C LEU A 104 9.95 5.27 20.90
N ILE A 105 10.90 5.76 20.09
CA ILE A 105 10.58 6.60 18.94
C ILE A 105 9.88 5.71 17.90
N THR A 106 8.62 6.01 17.61
CA THR A 106 7.81 5.29 16.62
C THR A 106 7.40 6.24 15.51
N THR A 107 7.48 5.76 14.27
CA THR A 107 7.03 6.49 13.08
C THR A 107 5.91 5.70 12.43
N GLU A 108 4.81 6.38 12.14
CA GLU A 108 3.78 5.85 11.25
C GLU A 108 4.06 6.32 9.83
N ILE A 109 3.93 5.42 8.85
CA ILE A 109 4.09 5.72 7.44
C ILE A 109 2.83 5.25 6.73
N SER A 110 2.13 6.19 6.10
CA SER A 110 0.96 5.91 5.27
C SER A 110 1.39 5.76 3.82
N PHE A 111 0.81 4.82 3.09
CA PHE A 111 1.05 4.66 1.66
C PHE A 111 -0.24 4.58 0.86
N SER A 112 -0.17 5.05 -0.38
CA SER A 112 -1.20 4.85 -1.40
C SER A 112 -0.53 4.25 -2.64
N ALA A 113 -0.96 3.06 -3.03
CA ALA A 113 -0.46 2.38 -4.21
C ALA A 113 -0.97 3.06 -5.48
N LYS A 114 -0.17 2.99 -6.53
CA LYS A 114 -0.52 3.43 -7.88
C LYS A 114 -0.53 2.22 -8.80
N PRO A 115 -1.43 2.19 -9.80
CA PRO A 115 -1.37 1.15 -10.80
C PRO A 115 -0.05 1.22 -11.56
N TRP A 116 0.41 0.04 -12.02
CA TRP A 116 1.68 -0.08 -12.69
C TRP A 116 1.61 -0.98 -13.90
N ASP A 117 2.39 -0.63 -14.92
CA ASP A 117 2.53 -1.43 -16.10
C ASP A 117 3.60 -2.50 -15.89
N SER A 118 3.18 -3.77 -15.86
CA SER A 118 4.08 -4.92 -15.80
C SER A 118 4.99 -5.06 -17.04
N THR A 119 4.60 -4.45 -18.16
CA THR A 119 5.33 -4.47 -19.43
C THR A 119 6.29 -3.29 -19.61
N ALA A 120 5.93 -2.08 -19.17
CA ALA A 120 6.79 -0.89 -19.30
C ALA A 120 7.63 -0.55 -18.06
N ALA A 121 7.45 -1.25 -16.93
CA ALA A 121 8.12 -0.96 -15.66
C ALA A 121 8.00 0.52 -15.22
N ALA A 122 6.83 1.11 -15.50
CA ALA A 122 6.53 2.50 -15.22
C ALA A 122 5.16 2.62 -14.52
N ALA A 123 5.01 3.67 -13.71
CA ALA A 123 3.71 4.05 -13.20
C ALA A 123 2.80 4.44 -14.38
N SER A 124 1.65 3.78 -14.46
CA SER A 124 0.71 3.92 -15.57
C SER A 124 -0.68 4.11 -14.99
N PHE A 125 -1.40 5.11 -15.49
CA PHE A 125 -2.79 5.37 -15.08
C PHE A 125 -3.79 4.52 -15.86
N GLU A 126 -3.32 3.83 -16.91
CA GLU A 126 -4.14 2.98 -17.79
C GLU A 126 -4.17 1.52 -17.31
N ASP A 127 -3.22 1.16 -16.44
CA ASP A 127 -3.14 -0.19 -15.86
C ASP A 127 -4.03 -0.34 -14.62
N THR A 128 -4.36 -1.58 -14.31
CA THR A 128 -5.39 -1.91 -13.30
C THR A 128 -4.82 -2.56 -12.04
N ASN A 129 -3.57 -2.99 -12.04
CA ASN A 129 -3.00 -3.73 -10.91
C ASN A 129 -2.07 -2.84 -10.09
N GLU A 130 -2.30 -2.76 -8.78
CA GLU A 130 -1.47 -1.97 -7.85
C GLU A 130 -0.69 -2.85 -6.86
N LEU A 131 -1.06 -4.13 -6.72
CA LEU A 131 -0.52 -5.06 -5.73
C LEU A 131 -0.47 -6.49 -6.28
N THR A 132 0.62 -7.20 -6.00
CA THR A 132 0.73 -8.65 -6.18
C THR A 132 0.89 -9.34 -4.83
N ILE A 133 0.15 -10.43 -4.61
CA ILE A 133 0.22 -11.23 -3.38
C ILE A 133 0.80 -12.60 -3.70
N THR A 134 1.90 -12.97 -3.03
CA THR A 134 2.55 -14.27 -3.20
C THR A 134 2.56 -15.05 -1.89
N TYR A 135 2.08 -16.28 -1.94
CA TYR A 135 2.04 -17.20 -0.80
C TYR A 135 3.22 -18.18 -0.89
N TYR A 136 3.97 -18.29 0.21
CA TYR A 136 5.05 -19.26 0.34
C TYR A 136 4.68 -20.27 1.43
N ASP A 137 4.48 -21.51 1.03
CA ASP A 137 4.18 -22.60 1.96
C ASP A 137 5.47 -23.17 2.58
N LYS A 138 5.30 -23.94 3.65
CA LYS A 138 6.35 -24.78 4.21
C LYS A 138 6.68 -25.88 3.20
N ALA A 139 7.96 -25.99 2.82
CA ALA A 139 8.45 -27.11 2.02
C ALA A 139 8.34 -28.44 2.79
#